data_AF-A0A847UZA0-F1
#
_entry.id   AF-A0A847UZA0-F1
#
_cell.length_a   1.000
_cell.length_b   1.000
_cell.length_c   1.000
_cell.angle_alpha   90.00
_cell.angle_beta   90.00
_cell.angle_gamma   90.00
#
_symmetry.space_group_name_H-M   'P 1'
#
loop_
_entity.id
_entity.type
_entity.pdbx_description
1 polymer ?
#
loop_
_entity_poly.entity_id
_entity_poly.type
_entity_poly.pdbx_seq_one_letter_code
_entity_poly.pdbx_strand_id
1 'polypeptide(L)'
;VVEVSGYDKKALEKALKKALADAEAGTFTTLVVTGVCIRKMPKDSYGVKMAVDPELCVRCGMCQICPGIEADAEELPFFNNICTGCVSQKQACAQMCPKGAIAPARDQSACGLTSCPDLPVPPETIDLPAVTRGLPPFLSVAIRGVGGQGNLFFGRVLTQLAYLLGYDKQNIVKGETHGMAQMGGPVISTFACGSVHSPVLMPGTTQCLVCMERSEVFRPGFLDMLRPGGTVILADTAIMPPLFKAENYPSVQAVRQALEGYKVIDVDVLSTALGLGDPTGRCANVVMIGVLSTLSPFDSFPMEYWLQALKNVSPKPAVWQANYAAFLAGQKLG
;
A
#
# COMPACT_ATOMS: atom_id res chain seq x y z
N VAL A 1 10.55 -25.19 28.04
CA VAL A 1 10.13 -23.96 27.33
C VAL A 1 11.34 -23.05 27.20
N VAL A 2 11.60 -22.53 25.99
CA VAL A 2 12.70 -21.60 25.71
C VAL A 2 12.11 -20.35 25.10
N GLU A 3 12.37 -19.19 25.71
CA GLU A 3 11.94 -17.92 25.17
C GLU A 3 13.05 -17.29 24.33
N VAL A 4 12.69 -16.77 23.15
CA VAL A 4 13.63 -16.13 22.23
C VAL A 4 12.99 -14.89 21.61
N SER A 5 13.74 -13.81 21.50
CA SER A 5 13.28 -12.60 20.81
C SER A 5 13.12 -12.85 19.31
N GLY A 6 11.97 -12.46 18.76
CA GLY A 6 11.66 -12.45 17.32
C GLY A 6 12.56 -11.52 16.51
N TYR A 7 13.28 -10.61 17.17
CA TYR A 7 14.22 -9.68 16.54
C TYR A 7 15.69 -10.15 16.61
N ASP A 8 15.99 -11.31 17.20
CA ASP A 8 17.34 -11.88 17.22
C ASP A 8 17.44 -13.18 16.41
N LYS A 9 17.85 -13.05 15.15
CA LYS A 9 18.00 -14.17 14.22
C LYS A 9 18.97 -15.24 14.73
N LYS A 10 20.12 -14.84 15.30
CA LYS A 10 21.15 -15.79 15.74
C LYS A 10 20.65 -16.62 16.93
N ALA A 11 19.97 -15.97 17.86
CA ALA A 11 19.37 -16.66 19.00
C ALA A 11 18.26 -17.63 18.54
N LEU A 12 17.41 -17.21 17.59
CA LEU A 12 16.38 -18.07 16.99
C LEU A 12 16.98 -19.29 16.30
N GLU A 13 17.97 -19.11 15.43
CA GLU A 13 18.63 -20.22 14.73
C GLU A 13 19.28 -21.21 15.71
N LYS A 14 19.93 -20.71 16.75
CA LYS A 14 20.55 -21.55 17.78
C LYS A 14 19.50 -22.35 18.55
N ALA A 15 18.43 -21.69 18.98
CA ALA A 15 17.37 -22.33 19.75
C ALA A 15 16.60 -23.36 18.90
N LEU A 16 16.35 -23.06 17.62
CA LEU A 16 15.70 -23.97 16.68
C LEU A 16 16.55 -25.21 16.43
N LYS A 17 17.86 -25.05 16.13
CA LYS A 17 18.79 -26.17 15.95
C LYS A 17 18.86 -27.07 17.18
N LYS A 18 18.91 -26.46 18.37
CA LYS A 18 18.89 -27.21 19.63
C LYS A 18 17.57 -27.96 19.80
N ALA A 19 16.43 -27.32 19.58
CA ALA A 19 15.12 -27.94 19.71
C ALA A 19 14.95 -29.14 18.76
N LEU A 20 15.49 -29.06 17.54
CA LEU A 20 15.50 -30.17 16.58
C LEU A 20 16.39 -31.33 17.06
N ALA A 21 17.59 -31.04 17.56
CA ALA A 21 18.48 -32.06 18.12
C ALA A 21 17.89 -32.74 19.37
N ASP A 22 17.27 -31.96 20.25
CA ASP A 22 16.56 -32.49 21.44
C ASP A 22 15.41 -33.41 21.01
N ALA A 23 14.68 -33.05 19.94
CA ALA A 23 13.55 -33.83 19.43
C ALA A 23 13.99 -35.18 18.83
N GLU A 24 15.14 -35.24 18.17
CA GLU A 24 15.75 -36.51 17.72
C GLU A 24 16.06 -37.44 18.89
N ALA A 25 16.40 -36.89 20.07
CA ALA A 25 16.59 -37.62 21.32
C ALA A 25 15.29 -37.86 22.11
N GLY A 26 14.11 -37.59 21.52
CA GLY A 26 12.80 -37.80 22.15
C GLY A 26 12.39 -36.71 23.15
N THR A 27 13.12 -35.60 23.23
CA THR A 27 12.82 -34.47 24.12
C THR A 27 12.24 -33.30 23.33
N PHE A 28 11.00 -32.92 23.64
CA PHE A 28 10.32 -31.83 22.93
C PHE A 28 10.49 -30.49 23.62
N THR A 29 10.98 -29.50 22.88
CA THR A 29 11.16 -28.12 23.37
C THR A 29 10.07 -27.20 22.82
N THR A 30 9.27 -26.61 23.71
CA THR A 30 8.40 -25.47 23.35
C THR A 30 9.24 -24.20 23.21
N LEU A 31 9.27 -23.62 22.01
CA LEU A 31 9.98 -22.38 21.72
C LEU A 31 8.97 -21.24 21.61
N VAL A 32 9.10 -20.25 22.49
CA VAL A 32 8.22 -19.07 22.56
C VAL A 32 8.96 -17.90 21.93
N VAL A 33 8.47 -17.44 20.77
CA VAL A 33 9.04 -16.29 20.08
C VAL A 33 8.32 -15.03 20.53
N THR A 34 9.03 -14.15 21.24
CA THR A 34 8.46 -12.91 21.77
C THR A 34 8.91 -11.69 20.97
N GLY A 35 7.99 -10.74 20.75
CA GLY A 35 8.28 -9.53 19.99
C GLY A 35 7.13 -8.54 20.11
N VAL A 36 7.46 -7.25 20.03
CA VAL A 36 6.45 -6.19 20.04
C VAL A 36 5.88 -6.05 18.65
N CYS A 37 4.55 -6.04 18.53
CA CYS A 37 3.92 -5.72 17.24
C CYS A 37 4.37 -4.34 16.78
N ILE A 38 4.85 -4.23 15.54
CA ILE A 38 5.29 -2.96 14.96
C ILE A 38 4.26 -1.84 15.18
N ARG A 39 2.97 -2.14 15.00
CA ARG A 39 1.84 -1.20 15.18
C ARG A 39 1.63 -0.72 16.62
N LYS A 40 2.24 -1.38 17.61
CA LYS A 40 2.19 -0.99 19.03
C LYS A 40 3.44 -0.24 19.50
N MET A 41 4.43 -0.06 18.62
CA MET A 41 5.65 0.67 18.96
C MET A 41 5.40 2.18 19.10
N PRO A 42 6.14 2.87 19.98
CA PRO A 42 6.15 4.33 20.08
C PRO A 42 6.49 5.02 18.75
N LYS A 43 5.93 6.21 18.49
CA LYS A 43 6.08 6.91 17.19
C LYS A 43 7.52 7.36 16.91
N ASP A 44 8.27 7.70 17.95
CA ASP A 44 9.69 8.02 17.98
C ASP A 44 10.58 6.82 17.61
N SER A 45 10.06 5.60 17.68
CA SER A 45 10.76 4.40 17.20
C SER A 45 10.67 4.23 15.68
N TYR A 46 9.84 5.01 14.98
CA TYR A 46 9.71 4.93 13.52
C TYR A 46 10.69 5.88 12.82
N GLY A 47 10.95 5.63 11.53
CA GLY A 47 11.72 6.55 10.68
C GLY A 47 13.21 6.24 10.57
N VAL A 48 13.67 5.13 11.16
CA VAL A 48 15.03 4.63 10.93
C VAL A 48 15.20 4.28 9.45
N LYS A 49 16.01 5.09 8.75
CA LYS A 49 16.45 4.81 7.40
C LYS A 49 17.61 3.83 7.44
N MET A 50 17.58 2.88 6.52
CA MET A 50 18.66 1.92 6.33
C MET A 50 19.50 2.35 5.13
N ALA A 51 20.79 2.03 5.17
CA ALA A 51 21.73 2.25 4.09
C ALA A 51 22.51 0.97 3.81
N VAL A 52 23.02 0.88 2.59
CA VAL A 52 23.89 -0.20 2.15
C VAL A 52 25.26 0.38 1.84
N ASP A 53 26.30 -0.28 2.35
CA ASP A 53 27.69 -0.03 2.01
C ASP A 53 28.01 -0.78 0.69
N PRO A 54 28.26 -0.06 -0.43
CA PRO A 54 28.51 -0.69 -1.72
C PRO A 54 29.82 -1.48 -1.78
N GLU A 55 30.81 -1.12 -0.95
CA GLU A 55 32.12 -1.78 -0.93
C GLU A 55 32.06 -3.11 -0.19
N LEU A 56 31.24 -3.20 0.87
CA LEU A 56 31.02 -4.43 1.62
C LEU A 56 29.99 -5.35 0.96
N CYS A 57 29.12 -4.83 0.10
CA CYS A 57 28.05 -5.60 -0.51
C CYS A 57 28.55 -6.55 -1.61
N VAL A 58 28.33 -7.85 -1.39
CA VAL A 58 28.64 -8.92 -2.36
C VAL A 58 27.47 -9.30 -3.26
N ARG A 59 26.41 -8.47 -3.31
CA ARG A 59 25.26 -8.63 -4.24
C ARG A 59 24.56 -10.00 -4.20
N CYS A 60 24.58 -10.66 -3.04
CA CYS A 60 24.05 -12.02 -2.88
C CYS A 60 22.51 -12.14 -2.85
N GLY A 61 21.77 -11.03 -2.90
CA GLY A 61 20.30 -11.01 -2.86
C GLY A 61 19.62 -11.45 -1.55
N MET A 62 20.34 -12.00 -0.56
CA MET A 62 19.74 -12.54 0.68
C MET A 62 18.87 -11.56 1.47
N CYS A 63 19.16 -10.25 1.38
CA CYS A 63 18.38 -9.22 2.06
C CYS A 63 17.03 -8.92 1.39
N GLN A 64 16.87 -9.26 0.10
CA GLN A 64 15.65 -9.04 -0.70
C GLN A 64 14.49 -10.00 -0.31
N ILE A 65 14.69 -10.84 0.71
CA ILE A 65 13.58 -11.53 1.37
C ILE A 65 12.58 -10.54 2.01
N CYS A 66 13.06 -9.33 2.33
CA CYS A 66 12.22 -8.25 2.80
C CYS A 66 11.65 -7.50 1.59
N PRO A 67 10.31 -7.34 1.47
CA PRO A 67 9.70 -6.54 0.41
C PRO A 67 10.01 -5.04 0.54
N GLY A 68 10.63 -4.63 1.64
CA GLY A 68 11.18 -3.29 1.85
C GLY A 68 12.52 -3.04 1.13
N ILE A 69 13.03 -4.01 0.36
CA ILE A 69 14.36 -3.98 -0.27
C ILE A 69 14.25 -4.48 -1.70
N GLU A 70 14.78 -3.69 -2.62
CA GLU A 70 14.89 -4.02 -4.04
C GLU A 70 16.36 -3.93 -4.46
N ALA A 71 16.74 -4.55 -5.58
CA ALA A 71 18.05 -4.37 -6.19
C ALA A 71 17.98 -3.33 -7.31
N ASP A 72 18.99 -2.48 -7.42
CA ASP A 72 19.20 -1.63 -8.59
C ASP A 72 19.78 -2.43 -9.78
N ALA A 73 20.11 -1.72 -10.86
CA ALA A 73 20.64 -2.33 -12.09
C ALA A 73 21.99 -3.04 -11.88
N GLU A 74 22.74 -2.64 -10.84
CA GLU A 74 24.02 -3.22 -10.44
C GLU A 74 23.86 -4.27 -9.32
N GLU A 75 22.64 -4.75 -9.07
CA GLU A 75 22.26 -5.70 -8.02
C GLU A 75 22.55 -5.21 -6.59
N LEU A 76 22.81 -3.91 -6.42
CA LEU A 76 23.01 -3.31 -5.11
C LEU A 76 21.64 -3.09 -4.46
N PRO A 77 21.46 -3.57 -3.21
CA PRO A 77 20.18 -3.41 -2.54
C PRO A 77 19.93 -1.95 -2.15
N PHE A 78 18.71 -1.47 -2.36
CA PHE A 78 18.22 -0.20 -1.84
C PHE A 78 16.88 -0.41 -1.10
N PHE A 79 16.53 0.52 -0.22
CA PHE A 79 15.34 0.43 0.60
C PHE A 79 14.19 1.20 -0.05
N ASN A 80 13.16 0.47 -0.46
CA ASN A 80 11.96 1.07 -1.04
C ASN A 80 11.02 1.60 0.06
N ASN A 81 9.84 2.02 -0.36
CA ASN A 81 8.84 2.62 0.50
C ASN A 81 8.16 1.72 1.53
N ILE A 82 8.23 0.41 1.32
CA ILE A 82 7.68 -0.58 2.23
C ILE A 82 8.63 -0.76 3.43
N CYS A 83 9.87 -0.29 3.34
CA CYS A 83 10.82 -0.35 4.45
C CYS A 83 10.34 0.48 5.65
N THR A 84 10.22 -0.18 6.80
CA THR A 84 9.85 0.43 8.08
C THR A 84 11.03 0.59 9.04
N GLY A 85 12.25 0.22 8.61
CA GLY A 85 13.44 0.20 9.47
C GLY A 85 13.32 -0.74 10.68
N CYS A 86 12.38 -1.69 10.64
CA CYS A 86 11.98 -2.54 11.77
C CYS A 86 11.62 -1.74 13.04
N VAL A 87 11.27 -0.45 12.91
CA VAL A 87 10.82 0.42 14.01
C VAL A 87 11.76 0.37 15.23
N SER A 88 13.04 0.64 14.97
CA SER A 88 14.13 0.66 15.95
C SER A 88 14.42 -0.67 16.65
N GLN A 89 13.81 -1.77 16.22
CA GLN A 89 14.25 -3.11 16.58
C GLN A 89 15.42 -3.53 15.71
N LYS A 90 16.15 -4.57 16.13
CA LYS A 90 17.28 -5.12 15.38
C LYS A 90 16.83 -5.55 13.99
N GLN A 91 17.40 -4.93 12.96
CA GLN A 91 16.83 -5.00 11.61
C GLN A 91 17.05 -6.37 10.97
N ALA A 92 15.99 -6.92 10.38
CA ALA A 92 16.06 -8.24 9.74
C ALA A 92 17.09 -8.24 8.59
N CYS A 93 17.09 -7.21 7.75
CA CYS A 93 18.01 -7.08 6.61
C CYS A 93 19.48 -7.02 7.02
N ALA A 94 19.82 -6.29 8.08
CA ALA A 94 21.16 -6.24 8.63
C ALA A 94 21.62 -7.62 9.14
N GLN A 95 20.72 -8.36 9.80
CA GLN A 95 20.99 -9.71 10.31
C GLN A 95 21.09 -10.78 9.23
N MET A 96 20.47 -10.54 8.07
CA MET A 96 20.56 -11.42 6.89
C MET A 96 21.81 -11.18 6.07
N CYS A 97 22.46 -10.02 6.19
CA CYS A 97 23.62 -9.67 5.38
C CYS A 97 24.87 -10.45 5.85
N PRO A 98 25.47 -11.32 5.02
CA PRO A 98 26.63 -12.13 5.42
C PRO A 98 27.91 -11.31 5.60
N LYS A 99 27.96 -10.10 5.01
CA LYS A 99 29.11 -9.19 5.06
C LYS A 99 28.89 -7.97 5.95
N GLY A 100 27.71 -7.84 6.57
CA GLY A 100 27.38 -6.68 7.39
C GLY A 100 27.29 -5.36 6.62
N ALA A 101 27.03 -5.42 5.30
CA ALA A 101 26.93 -4.25 4.43
C ALA A 101 25.67 -3.40 4.67
N ILE A 102 24.76 -3.81 5.55
CA ILE A 102 23.49 -3.11 5.80
C ILE A 102 23.44 -2.62 7.24
N ALA A 103 23.21 -1.33 7.42
CA ALA A 103 23.11 -0.68 8.72
C ALA A 103 22.13 0.52 8.66
N PRO A 104 21.69 1.06 9.81
CA PRO A 104 21.04 2.37 9.83
C PRO A 104 21.91 3.43 9.13
N ALA A 105 21.30 4.26 8.30
CA ALA A 105 21.99 5.34 7.60
C ALA A 105 22.67 6.28 8.60
N ARG A 106 23.90 6.71 8.31
CA ARG A 106 24.65 7.67 9.15
C ARG A 106 23.92 9.00 9.26
N ASP A 107 23.33 9.43 8.15
CA ASP A 107 22.46 10.59 8.08
C ASP A 107 21.00 10.14 8.01
N GLN A 108 20.26 10.38 9.10
CA GLN A 108 18.82 10.15 9.17
C GLN A 108 18.04 11.37 8.64
N SER A 109 18.69 12.54 8.58
CA SER A 109 18.15 13.82 8.09
C SER A 109 18.24 13.98 6.57
N ALA A 110 19.14 13.25 5.91
CA ALA A 110 19.26 13.19 4.45
C ALA A 110 17.92 12.74 3.84
N CYS A 111 17.15 13.72 3.41
CA CYS A 111 16.18 13.53 2.35
C CYS A 111 17.01 13.22 1.11
N GLY A 112 16.84 12.07 0.47
CA GLY A 112 17.48 11.77 -0.82
C GLY A 112 16.98 12.66 -1.97
N LEU A 113 16.20 13.69 -1.66
CA LEU A 113 15.72 14.71 -2.59
C LEU A 113 16.65 15.91 -2.49
N THR A 114 17.29 16.21 -3.62
CA THR A 114 18.09 17.43 -3.86
C THR A 114 17.27 18.72 -3.72
N SER A 115 15.95 18.62 -3.67
CA SER A 115 15.01 19.64 -3.16
C SER A 115 13.64 18.98 -2.97
N CYS A 116 12.93 19.26 -1.88
CA CYS A 116 11.51 18.95 -1.81
C CYS A 116 10.78 19.95 -2.72
N PRO A 117 9.96 19.51 -3.70
CA PRO A 117 9.18 20.42 -4.50
C PRO A 117 8.21 21.21 -3.61
N ASP A 118 7.97 22.48 -3.94
CA ASP A 118 6.99 23.31 -3.24
C ASP A 118 5.59 22.75 -3.47
N LEU A 119 5.06 22.09 -2.44
CA LEU A 119 3.71 21.52 -2.48
C LEU A 119 2.66 22.61 -2.28
N PRO A 120 1.51 22.54 -3.00
CA PRO A 120 0.42 23.49 -2.81
C PRO A 120 -0.04 23.50 -1.35
N VAL A 121 -0.22 24.70 -0.80
CA VAL A 121 -0.71 24.88 0.56
C VAL A 121 -2.21 24.56 0.58
N PRO A 122 -2.67 23.61 1.41
CA PRO A 122 -4.09 23.32 1.52
C PRO A 122 -4.83 24.44 2.25
N PRO A 123 -6.13 24.63 2.00
CA PRO A 123 -6.93 25.60 2.73
C PRO A 123 -7.06 25.20 4.22
N GLU A 124 -7.05 26.21 5.11
CA GLU A 124 -7.19 26.00 6.56
C GLU A 124 -8.55 25.39 6.92
N THR A 125 -9.61 25.88 6.27
CA THR A 125 -10.98 25.37 6.37
C THR A 125 -11.45 24.89 5.00
N ILE A 126 -12.24 23.81 5.00
CA ILE A 126 -12.87 23.30 3.78
C ILE A 126 -14.37 23.49 3.99
N ASP A 127 -14.94 24.47 3.30
CA ASP A 127 -16.37 24.70 3.35
C ASP A 127 -17.07 23.64 2.49
N LEU A 128 -18.03 22.92 3.06
CA LEU A 128 -18.77 21.89 2.35
C LEU A 128 -19.99 22.51 1.68
N PRO A 129 -20.00 22.70 0.35
CA PRO A 129 -21.18 23.21 -0.34
C PRO A 129 -22.34 22.22 -0.23
N ALA A 130 -23.56 22.75 -0.22
CA ALA A 130 -24.75 21.93 -0.24
C ALA A 130 -24.78 21.06 -1.51
N VAL A 131 -25.10 19.78 -1.34
CA VAL A 131 -25.29 18.86 -2.47
C VAL A 131 -26.62 19.21 -3.15
N THR A 132 -26.57 19.92 -4.28
CA THR A 132 -27.75 20.43 -5.00
C THR A 132 -28.32 19.44 -6.01
N ARG A 133 -27.49 18.51 -6.51
CA ARG A 133 -27.91 17.40 -7.39
C ARG A 133 -28.18 16.18 -6.52
N GLY A 134 -29.19 15.38 -6.88
CA GLY A 134 -29.47 14.13 -6.16
C GLY A 134 -28.23 13.23 -6.11
N LEU A 135 -27.92 12.69 -4.94
CA LEU A 135 -26.82 11.74 -4.78
C LEU A 135 -27.13 10.44 -5.54
N PRO A 136 -26.11 9.76 -6.07
CA PRO A 136 -26.28 8.43 -6.64
C PRO A 136 -26.99 7.47 -5.66
N PRO A 137 -27.87 6.57 -6.13
CA PRO A 137 -28.58 5.65 -5.25
C PRO A 137 -27.64 4.68 -4.52
N PHE A 138 -26.48 4.40 -5.12
CA PHE A 138 -25.38 3.68 -4.49
C PHE A 138 -24.04 4.07 -5.11
N LEU A 139 -22.97 3.85 -4.36
CA LEU A 139 -21.59 3.87 -4.85
C LEU A 139 -20.93 2.53 -4.57
N SER A 140 -20.08 2.02 -5.47
CA SER A 140 -19.31 0.79 -5.20
C SER A 140 -17.95 0.77 -5.88
N VAL A 141 -16.92 0.39 -5.11
CA VAL A 141 -15.52 0.33 -5.54
C VAL A 141 -14.88 -0.96 -4.99
N ALA A 142 -14.12 -1.66 -5.82
CA ALA A 142 -13.21 -2.69 -5.36
C ALA A 142 -11.75 -2.26 -5.61
N ILE A 143 -10.97 -2.16 -4.53
CA ILE A 143 -9.55 -1.83 -4.57
C ILE A 143 -8.74 -3.10 -4.37
N ARG A 144 -7.85 -3.42 -5.30
CA ARG A 144 -6.97 -4.56 -5.24
C ARG A 144 -5.52 -4.15 -5.39
N GLY A 145 -4.64 -4.81 -4.65
CA GLY A 145 -3.22 -4.48 -4.65
C GLY A 145 -2.43 -5.40 -3.74
N VAL A 146 -1.18 -5.03 -3.51
CA VAL A 146 -0.26 -5.73 -2.63
C VAL A 146 -0.26 -5.07 -1.25
N GLY A 147 -0.11 -5.88 -0.20
CA GLY A 147 0.01 -5.37 1.17
C GLY A 147 1.09 -4.30 1.31
N GLY A 148 0.70 -3.10 1.79
CA GLY A 148 1.57 -1.94 1.92
C GLY A 148 1.16 -0.75 1.05
N GLN A 149 0.38 -0.97 -0.02
CA GLN A 149 -0.05 0.09 -0.95
C GLN A 149 -1.23 0.95 -0.48
N GLY A 150 -1.72 0.73 0.75
CA GLY A 150 -2.73 1.62 1.36
C GLY A 150 -4.20 1.31 1.02
N ASN A 151 -4.55 0.10 0.60
CA ASN A 151 -5.94 -0.29 0.28
C ASN A 151 -6.91 -0.03 1.46
N LEU A 152 -6.48 -0.30 2.69
CA LEU A 152 -7.31 -0.03 3.89
C LEU A 152 -7.53 1.47 4.12
N PHE A 153 -6.50 2.29 3.83
CA PHE A 153 -6.61 3.74 3.91
C PHE A 153 -7.62 4.24 2.87
N PHE A 154 -7.55 3.73 1.64
CA PHE A 154 -8.51 4.02 0.58
C PHE A 154 -9.95 3.75 1.04
N GLY A 155 -10.23 2.55 1.56
CA GLY A 155 -11.56 2.22 2.05
C GLY A 155 -12.03 3.07 3.24
N ARG A 156 -11.11 3.52 4.11
CA ARG A 156 -11.44 4.45 5.21
C ARG A 156 -11.82 5.84 4.70
N VAL A 157 -11.11 6.35 3.69
CA VAL A 157 -11.44 7.63 3.05
C VAL A 157 -12.82 7.56 2.39
N LEU A 158 -13.11 6.48 1.66
CA LEU A 158 -14.44 6.28 1.05
C LEU A 158 -15.56 6.17 2.09
N THR A 159 -15.30 5.51 3.22
CA THR A 159 -16.26 5.43 4.35
C THR A 159 -16.53 6.81 4.94
N GLN A 160 -15.48 7.59 5.16
CA GLN A 160 -15.61 8.96 5.67
C GLN A 160 -16.33 9.87 4.67
N LEU A 161 -16.04 9.72 3.38
CA LEU A 161 -16.70 10.44 2.30
C LEU A 161 -18.20 10.13 2.29
N ALA A 162 -18.58 8.86 2.32
CA ALA A 162 -19.98 8.46 2.31
C ALA A 162 -20.74 8.96 3.54
N TYR A 163 -20.08 8.98 4.70
CA TYR A 163 -20.64 9.59 5.91
C TYR A 163 -20.89 11.10 5.72
N LEU A 164 -19.92 11.84 5.16
CA LEU A 164 -20.09 13.28 4.89
C LEU A 164 -21.20 13.57 3.88
N LEU A 165 -21.40 12.68 2.91
CA LEU A 165 -22.47 12.78 1.92
C LEU A 165 -23.85 12.34 2.48
N GLY A 166 -23.93 11.86 3.72
CA GLY A 166 -25.19 11.49 4.36
C GLY A 166 -25.71 10.08 4.00
N TYR A 167 -24.87 9.20 3.46
CA TYR A 167 -25.22 7.79 3.21
C TYR A 167 -25.33 6.98 4.51
N ASP A 168 -24.93 7.53 5.66
CA ASP A 168 -25.09 6.95 6.99
C ASP A 168 -26.56 6.70 7.35
N LYS A 169 -27.49 7.44 6.73
CA LYS A 169 -28.94 7.21 6.83
C LYS A 169 -29.43 5.98 6.07
N GLN A 170 -28.58 5.38 5.23
CA GLN A 170 -28.83 4.12 4.53
C GLN A 170 -27.82 3.09 5.02
N ASN A 171 -26.97 2.55 4.12
CA ASN A 171 -25.91 1.63 4.48
C ASN A 171 -24.56 2.16 3.99
N ILE A 172 -23.53 1.96 4.81
CA ILE A 172 -22.12 2.10 4.43
C ILE A 172 -21.47 0.77 4.77
N VAL A 173 -21.02 0.05 3.75
CA VAL A 173 -20.50 -1.30 3.88
C VAL A 173 -19.09 -1.37 3.32
N LYS A 174 -18.19 -1.96 4.10
CA LYS A 174 -16.80 -2.13 3.74
C LYS A 174 -16.38 -3.57 4.01
N GLY A 175 -15.77 -4.20 3.02
CA GLY A 175 -15.18 -5.53 3.13
C GLY A 175 -13.67 -5.46 2.98
N GLU A 176 -12.96 -6.32 3.70
CA GLU A 176 -11.52 -6.50 3.52
C GLU A 176 -11.22 -7.99 3.53
N THR A 177 -10.55 -8.46 2.48
CA THR A 177 -10.00 -9.82 2.44
C THR A 177 -8.49 -9.70 2.29
N HIS A 178 -7.79 -10.15 3.33
CA HIS A 178 -6.34 -10.20 3.38
C HIS A 178 -5.90 -11.63 3.18
N GLY A 179 -4.97 -11.88 2.25
CA GLY A 179 -4.28 -13.17 2.20
C GLY A 179 -3.52 -13.45 3.50
N MET A 180 -3.22 -14.73 3.78
CA MET A 180 -2.45 -15.11 4.99
C MET A 180 -0.99 -14.63 4.97
N ALA A 181 -0.51 -14.07 3.86
CA ALA A 181 0.83 -13.51 3.76
C ALA A 181 0.94 -12.20 4.55
N GLN A 182 1.87 -12.15 5.51
CA GLN A 182 2.05 -11.02 6.43
C GLN A 182 2.54 -9.73 5.74
N MET A 183 3.22 -9.82 4.60
CA MET A 183 3.67 -8.71 3.75
C MET A 183 3.75 -9.21 2.29
N GLY A 184 3.43 -8.36 1.31
CA GLY A 184 3.55 -8.73 -0.12
C GLY A 184 2.43 -9.63 -0.67
N GLY A 185 1.42 -9.99 0.15
CA GLY A 185 0.27 -10.77 -0.30
C GLY A 185 -0.76 -9.95 -1.07
N PRO A 186 -1.62 -10.61 -1.89
CA PRO A 186 -2.76 -9.97 -2.52
C PRO A 186 -3.77 -9.54 -1.45
N VAL A 187 -4.25 -8.30 -1.59
CA VAL A 187 -5.24 -7.69 -0.71
C VAL A 187 -6.36 -7.12 -1.57
N ILE A 188 -7.60 -7.43 -1.20
CA ILE A 188 -8.79 -6.79 -1.78
C ILE A 188 -9.55 -6.07 -0.68
N SER A 189 -9.92 -4.82 -0.95
CA SER A 189 -10.80 -4.00 -0.14
C SER A 189 -12.00 -3.61 -0.98
N THR A 190 -13.19 -3.96 -0.53
CA THR A 190 -14.45 -3.56 -1.17
C THR A 190 -15.09 -2.44 -0.36
N PHE A 191 -15.70 -1.51 -1.06
CA PHE A 191 -16.44 -0.41 -0.48
C PHE A 191 -17.75 -0.25 -1.25
N ALA A 192 -18.85 -0.07 -0.52
CA ALA A 192 -20.11 0.34 -1.10
C ALA A 192 -20.96 1.17 -0.12
N CYS A 193 -21.80 2.06 -0.62
CA CYS A 193 -22.76 2.80 0.20
C CYS A 193 -24.08 3.07 -0.54
N GLY A 194 -25.12 3.48 0.19
CA GLY A 194 -26.47 3.71 -0.33
C GLY A 194 -27.33 2.46 -0.27
N SER A 195 -28.02 2.14 -1.35
CA SER A 195 -28.88 0.94 -1.48
C SER A 195 -28.06 -0.34 -1.66
N VAL A 196 -27.27 -0.68 -0.64
CA VAL A 196 -26.35 -1.83 -0.61
C VAL A 196 -26.52 -2.60 0.68
N HIS A 197 -26.35 -3.93 0.63
CA HIS A 197 -26.66 -4.82 1.77
C HIS A 197 -25.57 -5.85 2.09
N SER A 198 -24.49 -5.91 1.30
CA SER A 198 -23.43 -6.91 1.46
C SER A 198 -22.05 -6.29 1.21
N PRO A 199 -21.01 -6.68 1.99
CA PRO A 199 -19.63 -6.30 1.71
C PRO A 199 -19.04 -7.09 0.53
N VAL A 200 -19.68 -8.19 0.15
CA VAL A 200 -19.29 -9.00 -1.02
C VAL A 200 -20.01 -8.44 -2.23
N LEU A 201 -19.25 -7.86 -3.16
CA LEU A 201 -19.78 -7.29 -4.40
C LEU A 201 -20.09 -8.42 -5.38
N MET A 202 -21.28 -8.37 -5.98
CA MET A 202 -21.71 -9.36 -6.96
C MET A 202 -21.08 -9.08 -8.33
N PRO A 203 -20.89 -10.12 -9.17
CA PRO A 203 -20.49 -9.94 -10.57
C PRO A 203 -21.38 -8.92 -11.29
N GLY A 204 -20.77 -8.03 -12.08
CA GLY A 204 -21.50 -7.03 -12.87
C GLY A 204 -22.10 -5.87 -12.08
N THR A 205 -21.76 -5.66 -10.80
CA THR A 205 -22.39 -4.63 -9.94
C THR A 205 -21.45 -3.50 -9.49
N THR A 206 -20.14 -3.67 -9.64
CA THR A 206 -19.14 -2.72 -9.14
C THR A 206 -18.93 -1.58 -10.12
N GLN A 207 -19.01 -0.34 -9.66
CA GLN A 207 -18.95 0.83 -10.53
C GLN A 207 -17.53 1.16 -10.98
N CYS A 208 -16.55 0.95 -10.10
CA CYS A 208 -15.14 1.15 -10.40
C CYS A 208 -14.27 0.05 -9.78
N LEU A 209 -13.32 -0.46 -10.56
CA LEU A 209 -12.21 -1.28 -10.04
C LEU A 209 -10.97 -0.39 -9.95
N VAL A 210 -10.26 -0.47 -8.82
CA VAL A 210 -8.98 0.22 -8.62
C VAL A 210 -7.92 -0.85 -8.43
N CYS A 211 -6.96 -0.92 -9.35
CA CYS A 211 -5.90 -1.90 -9.35
C CYS A 211 -4.57 -1.20 -9.08
N MET A 212 -4.04 -1.38 -7.88
CA MET A 212 -2.80 -0.73 -7.40
C MET A 212 -1.53 -1.43 -7.90
N GLU A 213 -1.65 -2.60 -8.52
CA GLU A 213 -0.53 -3.40 -9.03
C GLU A 213 -1.02 -4.20 -10.25
N ARG A 214 -0.26 -4.19 -11.35
CA ARG A 214 -0.78 -4.66 -12.66
C ARG A 214 -1.19 -6.12 -12.69
N SER A 215 -0.50 -7.01 -11.97
CA SER A 215 -0.79 -8.44 -11.97
C SER A 215 -2.09 -8.80 -11.25
N GLU A 216 -2.61 -7.90 -10.41
CA GLU A 216 -3.85 -8.14 -9.66
C GLU A 216 -5.10 -8.17 -10.56
N VAL A 217 -5.01 -7.71 -11.82
CA VAL A 217 -6.11 -7.83 -12.80
C VAL A 217 -6.42 -9.29 -13.17
N PHE A 218 -5.42 -10.18 -13.13
CA PHE A 218 -5.57 -11.59 -13.50
C PHE A 218 -6.22 -12.45 -12.42
N ARG A 219 -6.50 -11.86 -11.26
CA ARG A 219 -7.03 -12.61 -10.15
C ARG A 219 -8.49 -12.98 -10.42
N PRO A 220 -8.87 -14.27 -10.28
CA PRO A 220 -10.22 -14.74 -10.60
C PRO A 220 -11.31 -13.93 -9.91
N GLY A 221 -12.37 -13.62 -10.66
CA GLY A 221 -13.51 -12.86 -10.17
C GLY A 221 -13.29 -11.34 -10.02
N PHE A 222 -12.07 -10.81 -10.24
CA PHE A 222 -11.83 -9.38 -10.07
C PHE A 222 -12.51 -8.54 -11.13
N LEU A 223 -12.19 -8.80 -12.40
CA LEU A 223 -12.76 -8.07 -13.53
C LEU A 223 -14.26 -8.34 -13.67
N ASP A 224 -14.70 -9.56 -13.36
CA ASP A 224 -16.12 -9.97 -13.41
C ASP A 224 -17.02 -9.16 -12.48
N MET A 225 -16.47 -8.54 -11.43
CA MET A 225 -17.23 -7.64 -10.54
C MET A 225 -17.65 -6.34 -11.22
N LEU A 226 -16.93 -5.88 -12.26
CA LEU A 226 -17.20 -4.60 -12.88
C LEU A 226 -18.53 -4.64 -13.64
N ARG A 227 -19.37 -3.62 -13.40
CA ARG A 227 -20.62 -3.44 -14.14
C ARG A 227 -20.37 -3.02 -15.59
N PRO A 228 -21.32 -3.24 -16.51
CA PRO A 228 -21.29 -2.62 -17.83
C PRO A 228 -21.14 -1.09 -17.74
N GLY A 229 -20.19 -0.52 -18.48
CA GLY A 229 -19.86 0.90 -18.44
C GLY A 229 -19.09 1.36 -17.19
N GLY A 230 -18.71 0.44 -16.30
CA GLY A 230 -17.77 0.71 -15.22
C GLY A 230 -16.35 1.00 -15.73
N THR A 231 -15.51 1.55 -14.87
CA THR A 231 -14.11 1.91 -15.21
C THR A 231 -13.12 1.11 -14.36
N VAL A 232 -12.00 0.73 -14.95
CA VAL A 232 -10.83 0.18 -14.26
C VAL A 232 -9.77 1.29 -14.19
N ILE A 233 -9.37 1.67 -12.99
CA ILE A 233 -8.19 2.53 -12.78
C ILE A 233 -7.01 1.61 -12.49
N LEU A 234 -5.99 1.64 -13.34
CA LEU A 234 -4.83 0.76 -13.26
C LEU A 234 -3.58 1.59 -12.93
N ALA A 235 -2.96 1.33 -11.79
CA ALA A 235 -1.64 1.87 -11.50
C ALA A 235 -0.59 1.12 -12.33
N ASP A 236 0.28 1.87 -13.02
CA ASP A 236 1.42 1.30 -13.73
C ASP A 236 2.54 0.92 -12.74
N THR A 237 2.27 -0.11 -11.95
CA THR A 237 3.15 -0.59 -10.88
C THR A 237 3.31 -2.10 -11.01
N ALA A 238 4.56 -2.58 -11.01
CA ALA A 238 4.86 -4.00 -10.82
C ALA A 238 5.59 -4.19 -9.50
N ILE A 239 5.10 -5.13 -8.68
CA ILE A 239 5.78 -5.56 -7.47
C ILE A 239 6.12 -7.04 -7.63
N MET A 240 7.41 -7.33 -7.69
CA MET A 240 7.90 -8.70 -7.83
C MET A 240 7.94 -9.41 -6.47
N PRO A 241 7.29 -10.58 -6.32
CA PRO A 241 7.49 -11.40 -5.14
C PRO A 241 8.95 -11.83 -5.01
N PRO A 242 9.48 -11.99 -3.77
CA PRO A 242 10.82 -12.53 -3.56
C PRO A 242 10.98 -13.90 -4.25
N LEU A 243 12.13 -14.13 -4.89
CA LEU A 243 12.47 -15.36 -5.63
C LEU A 243 11.69 -15.58 -6.94
N PHE A 244 10.87 -14.60 -7.37
CA PHE A 244 10.16 -14.66 -8.64
C PHE A 244 11.04 -14.08 -9.77
N LYS A 245 11.18 -14.80 -10.89
CA LYS A 245 11.90 -14.29 -12.06
C LYS A 245 11.09 -13.20 -12.75
N ALA A 246 11.74 -12.11 -13.14
CA ALA A 246 11.08 -10.99 -13.85
C ALA A 246 10.37 -11.45 -15.14
N GLU A 247 10.95 -12.42 -15.85
CA GLU A 247 10.38 -13.04 -17.06
C GLU A 247 9.02 -13.71 -16.84
N ASN A 248 8.74 -14.15 -15.61
CA ASN A 248 7.47 -14.80 -15.26
C ASN A 248 6.39 -13.81 -14.85
N TYR A 249 6.73 -12.53 -14.68
CA TYR A 249 5.74 -11.49 -14.41
C TYR A 249 4.92 -11.22 -15.68
N PRO A 250 3.59 -11.06 -15.58
CA PRO A 250 2.76 -10.77 -16.75
C PRO A 250 3.26 -9.55 -17.51
N SER A 251 3.45 -9.70 -18.82
CA SER A 251 3.88 -8.58 -19.67
C SER A 251 2.80 -7.49 -19.73
N VAL A 252 3.22 -6.26 -20.04
CA VAL A 252 2.29 -5.13 -20.26
C VAL A 252 1.27 -5.48 -21.35
N GLN A 253 1.68 -6.23 -22.39
CA GLN A 253 0.80 -6.69 -23.45
C GLN A 253 -0.26 -7.68 -22.93
N ALA A 254 0.13 -8.62 -22.06
CA ALA A 254 -0.82 -9.55 -21.46
C ALA A 254 -1.85 -8.82 -20.58
N VAL A 255 -1.41 -7.81 -19.80
CA VAL A 255 -2.31 -6.98 -18.98
C VAL A 255 -3.31 -6.23 -19.87
N ARG A 256 -2.84 -5.61 -20.96
CA ARG A 256 -3.69 -4.92 -21.93
C ARG A 256 -4.71 -5.85 -22.59
N GLN A 257 -4.29 -7.06 -22.95
CA GLN A 257 -5.18 -8.07 -23.53
C GLN A 257 -6.24 -8.52 -22.53
N ALA A 258 -5.89 -8.71 -21.25
CA ALA A 258 -6.85 -9.08 -20.21
C ALA A 258 -7.88 -7.97 -19.94
N LEU A 259 -7.51 -6.72 -20.21
CA LEU A 259 -8.37 -5.54 -20.07
C LEU A 259 -9.05 -5.12 -21.38
N GLU A 260 -8.91 -5.91 -22.45
CA GLU A 260 -9.58 -5.64 -23.71
C GLU A 260 -11.11 -5.65 -23.52
N GLY A 261 -11.79 -4.63 -24.02
CA GLY A 261 -13.23 -4.44 -23.84
C GLY A 261 -13.65 -3.73 -22.54
N TYR A 262 -12.71 -3.45 -21.63
CA TYR A 262 -12.97 -2.61 -20.46
C TYR A 262 -12.60 -1.16 -20.72
N LYS A 263 -13.28 -0.23 -20.04
CA LYS A 263 -12.83 1.17 -19.97
C LYS A 263 -11.72 1.26 -18.94
N VAL A 264 -10.49 1.56 -19.37
CA VAL A 264 -9.30 1.59 -18.51
C VAL A 264 -8.71 3.00 -18.46
N ILE A 265 -8.26 3.41 -17.28
CA ILE A 265 -7.42 4.60 -17.08
C ILE A 265 -6.10 4.12 -16.48
N ASP A 266 -5.03 4.19 -17.27
CA ASP A 266 -3.67 3.91 -16.82
C ASP A 266 -3.10 5.13 -16.06
N VAL A 267 -2.55 4.89 -14.88
CA VAL A 267 -2.04 5.95 -13.99
C VAL A 267 -0.59 5.64 -13.64
N ASP A 268 0.33 6.50 -14.08
CA ASP A 268 1.73 6.47 -13.63
C ASP A 268 1.85 7.10 -12.24
N VAL A 269 1.54 6.29 -11.23
CA VAL A 269 1.59 6.69 -9.82
C VAL A 269 3.01 6.95 -9.35
N LEU A 270 4.02 6.33 -9.96
CA LEU A 270 5.41 6.47 -9.55
C LEU A 270 5.97 7.83 -9.97
N SER A 271 5.82 8.22 -11.24
CA SER A 271 6.32 9.53 -11.69
C SER A 271 5.57 10.66 -10.99
N THR A 272 4.27 10.49 -10.75
CA THR A 272 3.46 11.46 -10.00
C THR A 272 3.98 11.61 -8.56
N ALA A 273 4.24 10.50 -7.85
CA ALA A 273 4.76 10.55 -6.49
C ALA A 273 6.17 11.16 -6.43
N LEU A 274 7.04 10.81 -7.37
CA LEU A 274 8.37 11.41 -7.48
C LEU A 274 8.29 12.92 -7.72
N GLY A 275 7.40 13.36 -8.60
CA GLY A 275 7.15 14.79 -8.86
C GLY A 275 6.61 15.56 -7.66
N LEU A 276 6.00 14.87 -6.69
CA LEU A 276 5.53 15.43 -5.42
C LEU A 276 6.57 15.33 -4.29
N GLY A 277 7.79 14.88 -4.58
CA GLY A 277 8.82 14.70 -3.57
C GLY A 277 8.49 13.56 -2.59
N ASP A 278 7.76 12.55 -3.06
CA ASP A 278 7.52 11.33 -2.33
C ASP A 278 8.27 10.17 -3.00
N PRO A 279 9.60 10.04 -2.77
CA PRO A 279 10.40 8.93 -3.30
C PRO A 279 9.96 7.59 -2.71
N THR A 280 9.11 7.63 -1.68
CA THR A 280 8.50 6.46 -1.10
C THR A 280 7.09 6.17 -1.68
N GLY A 281 6.59 6.86 -2.70
CA GLY A 281 5.28 6.50 -3.30
C GLY A 281 4.12 6.30 -2.31
N ARG A 282 4.18 6.90 -1.11
CA ARG A 282 3.18 6.74 -0.04
C ARG A 282 1.88 7.44 -0.41
N CYS A 283 1.96 8.44 -1.28
CA CYS A 283 0.82 9.17 -1.80
C CYS A 283 0.15 8.50 -3.02
N ALA A 284 0.68 7.38 -3.52
CA ALA A 284 0.14 6.70 -4.71
C ALA A 284 -1.35 6.35 -4.57
N ASN A 285 -1.78 5.88 -3.39
CA ASN A 285 -3.19 5.62 -3.12
C ASN A 285 -4.05 6.89 -3.18
N VAL A 286 -3.53 8.05 -2.77
CA VAL A 286 -4.26 9.33 -2.82
C VAL A 286 -4.33 9.88 -4.23
N VAL A 287 -3.30 9.69 -5.05
CA VAL A 287 -3.36 9.97 -6.51
C VAL A 287 -4.50 9.16 -7.14
N MET A 288 -4.60 7.87 -6.84
CA MET A 288 -5.67 7.01 -7.35
C MET A 288 -7.07 7.43 -6.84
N ILE A 289 -7.18 7.93 -5.60
CA ILE A 289 -8.42 8.56 -5.09
C ILE A 289 -8.77 9.83 -5.88
N GLY A 290 -7.76 10.64 -6.23
CA GLY A 290 -7.92 11.82 -7.07
C GLY A 290 -8.51 11.46 -8.44
N VAL A 291 -7.95 10.45 -9.10
CA VAL A 291 -8.49 9.93 -10.38
C VAL A 291 -9.91 9.40 -10.19
N LEU A 292 -10.18 8.62 -9.15
CA LEU A 292 -11.54 8.12 -8.88
C LEU A 292 -12.56 9.26 -8.75
N SER A 293 -12.18 10.39 -8.16
CA SER A 293 -13.09 11.52 -7.95
C SER A 293 -13.58 12.21 -9.24
N THR A 294 -12.92 11.99 -10.39
CA THR A 294 -13.31 12.55 -11.68
C THR A 294 -14.29 11.66 -12.45
N LEU A 295 -14.50 10.43 -12.00
CA LEU A 295 -15.27 9.42 -12.73
C LEU A 295 -16.73 9.43 -12.33
N SER A 296 -17.63 9.24 -13.29
CA SER A 296 -19.03 9.01 -12.96
C SER A 296 -19.25 7.66 -12.26
N PRO A 297 -20.03 7.57 -11.17
CA PRO A 297 -20.83 8.62 -10.53
C PRO A 297 -20.17 9.34 -9.33
N PHE A 298 -18.85 9.19 -9.16
CA PHE A 298 -18.05 9.78 -8.08
C PHE A 298 -17.79 11.30 -8.27
N ASP A 299 -17.99 11.80 -9.49
CA ASP A 299 -17.97 13.21 -9.90
C ASP A 299 -19.28 13.97 -9.59
N SER A 300 -20.30 13.26 -9.09
CA SER A 300 -21.66 13.80 -8.96
C SER A 300 -21.87 14.70 -7.73
N PHE A 301 -20.83 14.87 -6.92
CA PHE A 301 -20.83 15.72 -5.74
C PHE A 301 -19.52 16.54 -5.65
N PRO A 302 -19.52 17.66 -4.91
CA PRO A 302 -18.39 18.59 -4.90
C PRO A 302 -17.10 17.97 -4.34
N MET A 303 -15.95 18.41 -4.87
CA MET A 303 -14.64 17.85 -4.52
C MET A 303 -14.24 18.09 -3.06
N GLU A 304 -14.82 19.10 -2.43
CA GLU A 304 -14.61 19.48 -1.03
C GLU A 304 -14.94 18.33 -0.08
N TYR A 305 -15.90 17.46 -0.45
CA TYR A 305 -16.23 16.25 0.32
C TYR A 305 -15.07 15.25 0.31
N TRP A 306 -14.38 15.08 -0.81
CA TRP A 306 -13.18 14.23 -0.91
C TRP A 306 -12.03 14.79 -0.08
N LEU A 307 -11.78 16.10 -0.20
CA LEU A 307 -10.74 16.79 0.55
C LEU A 307 -10.99 16.71 2.06
N GLN A 308 -12.22 16.97 2.50
CA GLN A 308 -12.60 16.88 3.91
C GLN A 308 -12.50 15.44 4.42
N ALA A 309 -12.87 14.43 3.62
CA ALA A 309 -12.70 13.03 4.00
C ALA A 309 -11.22 12.66 4.18
N LEU A 310 -10.35 13.07 3.26
CA LEU A 310 -8.90 12.87 3.37
C LEU A 310 -8.30 13.57 4.61
N LYS A 311 -8.71 14.82 4.87
CA LYS A 311 -8.27 15.59 6.04
C LYS A 311 -8.72 14.94 7.35
N ASN A 312 -9.95 14.42 7.42
CA ASN A 312 -10.46 13.71 8.60
C ASN A 312 -9.66 12.43 8.90
N VAL A 313 -9.27 11.68 7.87
CA VAL A 313 -8.51 10.42 8.05
C VAL A 313 -7.04 10.71 8.39
N SER A 314 -6.44 11.75 7.82
CA SER A 314 -5.03 12.12 8.01
C SER A 314 -4.85 13.62 8.32
N PRO A 315 -5.23 14.09 9.53
CA PRO A 315 -5.29 15.51 9.85
C PRO A 315 -3.93 16.18 10.13
N LYS A 316 -2.85 15.40 10.24
CA LYS A 316 -1.53 15.96 10.55
C LYS A 316 -1.10 16.93 9.44
N PRO A 317 -0.70 18.18 9.74
CA PRO A 317 -0.48 19.22 8.72
C PRO A 317 0.40 18.80 7.54
N ALA A 318 1.59 18.23 7.81
CA ALA A 318 2.50 17.78 6.76
C ALA A 318 1.93 16.64 5.90
N VAL A 319 1.20 15.68 6.51
CA VAL A 319 0.57 14.58 5.79
C VAL A 319 -0.63 15.07 4.99
N TRP A 320 -1.38 16.02 5.56
CA TRP A 320 -2.51 16.64 4.89
C TRP A 320 -2.06 17.42 3.65
N GLN A 321 -1.00 18.24 3.75
CA GLN A 321 -0.45 18.96 2.61
C GLN A 321 0.01 18.01 1.49
N ALA A 322 0.71 16.93 1.84
CA ALA A 322 1.12 15.91 0.87
C ALA A 322 -0.10 15.23 0.21
N ASN A 323 -1.09 14.82 0.99
CA ASN A 323 -2.32 14.19 0.47
C ASN A 323 -3.13 15.16 -0.39
N TYR A 324 -3.21 16.43 -0.02
CA TYR A 324 -3.87 17.47 -0.79
C TYR A 324 -3.23 17.62 -2.17
N ALA A 325 -1.90 17.74 -2.22
CA ALA A 325 -1.16 17.82 -3.46
C ALA A 325 -1.34 16.57 -4.34
N ALA A 326 -1.28 15.38 -3.72
CA ALA A 326 -1.46 14.11 -4.41
C ALA A 326 -2.87 13.92 -4.98
N PHE A 327 -3.89 14.32 -4.23
CA PHE A 327 -5.28 14.27 -4.69
C PHE A 327 -5.48 15.19 -5.91
N LEU A 328 -4.98 16.43 -5.85
CA LEU A 328 -5.05 17.38 -6.97
C LEU A 328 -4.27 16.89 -8.19
N ALA A 329 -3.11 16.25 -7.99
CA ALA A 329 -2.36 15.64 -9.07
C ALA A 329 -3.16 14.50 -9.73
N GLY A 330 -3.79 13.63 -8.92
CA GLY A 330 -4.67 12.58 -9.40
C GLY A 330 -5.85 13.08 -10.21
N GLN A 331 -6.50 14.17 -9.78
CA GLN A 331 -7.61 14.77 -10.53
C GLN A 331 -7.23 15.24 -11.94
N LYS A 332 -5.96 15.61 -12.17
CA LYS A 332 -5.48 16.01 -13.50
C LYS A 332 -5.25 14.83 -14.44
N LEU A 333 -5.20 13.61 -13.90
CA LEU A 333 -4.94 12.37 -14.65
C LEU A 333 -6.22 11.61 -14.99
N GLY A 334 -7.35 11.96 -14.37
CA GLY A 334 -8.64 11.29 -14.55
C GLY A 334 -9.58 11.97 -15.52
#